data_AF-A0A928SB19-F1
#
_entry.id   AF-A0A928SB19-F1
#
_cell.length_a   1.000
_cell.length_b   1.000
_cell.length_c   1.000
_cell.angle_alpha   90.00
_cell.angle_beta   90.00
_cell.angle_gamma   90.00
#
_symmetry.space_group_name_H-M   'P 1'
#
loop_
_entity.id
_entity.type
_entity.pdbx_description
1 polymer ?
#
loop_
_entity_poly.entity_id
_entity_poly.type
_entity_poly.pdbx_seq_one_letter_code
_entity_poly.pdbx_strand_id
1 'polypeptide(L)' 'MTLQEIIADIHALNEDLEVYERKYGVLSETFYELYLSGEEPEEETWVLDWADWAGAYKILLRRQEQNLRNDRIKIL' A
#
# COMPACT_ATOMS: atom_id res chain seq x y z
N MET A 1 -5.53 -16.18 9.33
CA MET A 1 -6.26 -14.95 8.99
C MET A 1 -7.60 -15.30 8.38
N THR A 2 -8.67 -14.69 8.88
CA THR A 2 -10.03 -14.77 8.32
C THR A 2 -10.23 -13.74 7.21
N LEU A 3 -11.32 -13.86 6.44
CA LEU A 3 -11.67 -12.86 5.43
C LEU A 3 -11.96 -11.48 6.06
N GLN A 4 -12.63 -11.46 7.21
CA GLN A 4 -12.93 -10.24 7.95
C GLN A 4 -11.65 -9.52 8.39
N GLU A 5 -10.64 -10.28 8.84
CA GLU A 5 -9.32 -9.73 9.18
C GLU A 5 -8.61 -9.16 7.94
N ILE A 6 -8.69 -9.82 6.78
CA ILE A 6 -8.12 -9.29 5.53
C ILE A 6 -8.78 -7.96 5.14
N ILE A 7 -10.11 -7.88 5.22
CA ILE A 7 -10.86 -6.67 4.87
C ILE A 7 -10.53 -5.54 5.86
N ALA A 8 -10.47 -5.85 7.15
CA ALA A 8 -10.09 -4.87 8.17
C ALA A 8 -8.64 -4.35 7.95
N ASP A 9 -7.69 -5.24 7.65
CA ASP A 9 -6.31 -4.86 7.32
C ASP A 9 -6.27 -3.94 6.08
N ILE A 10 -7.06 -4.23 5.04
CA ILE A 10 -7.13 -3.40 3.83
C ILE A 10 -7.63 -1.99 4.16
N HIS A 11 -8.68 -1.87 4.98
CA HIS A 11 -9.19 -0.55 5.38
C HIS A 11 -8.17 0.24 6.20
N ALA A 12 -7.53 -0.39 7.19
CA ALA A 12 -6.50 0.26 8.00
C ALA A 12 -5.32 0.73 7.15
N LEU A 13 -4.84 -0.10 6.22
CA LEU A 13 -3.74 0.26 5.34
C LEU A 13 -4.11 1.41 4.38
N ASN A 14 -5.35 1.46 3.88
CA ASN A 14 -5.78 2.59 3.06
C ASN A 14 -5.78 3.91 3.87
N GLU A 15 -6.25 3.87 5.12
CA GLU A 15 -6.20 5.05 6.01
C GLU A 15 -4.77 5.51 6.29
N ASP A 16 -3.85 4.56 6.55
CA ASP A 16 -2.42 4.87 6.75
C ASP A 16 -1.80 5.50 5.49
N LEU A 17 -2.13 4.96 4.31
CA LEU A 17 -1.61 5.46 3.03
C LEU A 17 -2.14 6.85 2.70
N GLU A 18 -3.40 7.16 3.01
CA GLU A 18 -3.97 8.49 2.82
C GLU A 18 -3.19 9.59 3.57
N VAL A 19 -2.54 9.26 4.70
CA VAL A 19 -1.69 10.21 5.43
C VAL A 19 -0.52 10.66 4.57
N TYR A 20 0.17 9.72 3.93
CA TYR A 20 1.29 10.02 3.04
C TYR A 20 0.83 10.72 1.77
N GLU A 21 -0.27 10.25 1.15
CA GLU A 21 -0.81 10.86 -0.06
C GLU A 21 -1.20 12.32 0.15
N ARG A 22 -1.81 12.66 1.30
CA ARG A 22 -2.13 14.04 1.65
C ARG A 22 -0.89 14.86 1.98
N LYS A 23 0.11 14.27 2.63
CA LYS A 23 1.36 14.95 3.01
C LYS A 23 2.18 15.33 1.78
N TYR A 24 2.26 14.45 0.79
CA TYR A 24 3.16 14.57 -0.36
C TYR A 24 2.45 14.91 -1.68
N GLY A 25 1.11 14.81 -1.73
CA GLY A 25 0.34 15.13 -2.93
C GLY A 25 0.50 14.13 -4.07
N VAL A 26 0.98 12.92 -3.78
CA VAL A 26 1.23 11.85 -4.75
C VAL A 26 0.48 10.59 -4.34
N LEU A 27 -0.12 9.90 -5.31
CA LEU A 27 -0.81 8.63 -5.08
C LEU A 27 0.20 7.55 -4.70
N SER A 28 -0.19 6.66 -3.78
CA SER A 28 0.67 5.56 -3.31
C SER A 28 1.11 4.64 -4.44
N GLU A 29 0.27 4.42 -5.46
CA GLU A 29 0.62 3.64 -6.64
C GLU A 29 1.76 4.28 -7.44
N THR A 30 1.62 5.55 -7.82
CA THR A 30 2.63 6.32 -8.55
C THR A 30 3.95 6.39 -7.77
N PHE A 31 3.85 6.69 -6.47
CA PHE A 31 5.00 6.69 -5.58
C PHE A 31 5.70 5.31 -5.55
N TYR A 32 4.93 4.23 -5.48
CA TYR A 32 5.50 2.88 -5.38
C TYR A 32 6.15 2.43 -6.69
N GLU A 33 5.64 2.85 -7.84
CA GLU A 33 6.29 2.63 -9.14
C GLU A 33 7.67 3.29 -9.20
N LEU A 34 7.79 4.55 -8.75
CA LEU A 34 9.06 5.26 -8.63
C LEU A 34 9.99 4.60 -7.61
N TYR A 35 9.46 4.16 -6.47
CA TYR A 35 10.23 3.40 -5.49
C TYR A 35 10.83 2.11 -6.08
N LEU A 36 10.06 1.40 -6.93
CA LEU A 36 10.54 0.19 -7.58
C LEU A 36 11.56 0.44 -8.70
N SER A 37 11.53 1.60 -9.36
CA SER A 37 12.53 1.96 -10.37
C SER A 37 13.89 2.32 -9.74
N GLY A 38 13.92 2.58 -8.43
CA GLY A 38 15.11 3.02 -7.70
C GLY A 38 15.42 4.50 -7.92
N GLU A 39 14.45 5.27 -8.42
CA GLU A 39 14.58 6.73 -8.55
C GLU A 39 14.38 7.38 -7.18
N GLU A 40 15.41 8.08 -6.70
CA GLU A 40 15.34 8.92 -5.51
C GLU A 40 14.48 10.17 -5.75
N PRO A 41 13.68 10.62 -4.77
CA PRO A 41 12.81 11.75 -4.89
C PRO A 41 13.73 12.96 -4.86
N GLU A 42 13.43 13.97 -5.66
CA GLU A 42 14.27 15.17 -5.68
C GLU A 42 14.29 15.91 -4.32
N GLU A 43 13.28 15.67 -3.48
CA GLU A 43 13.14 16.25 -2.14
C GLU A 43 13.62 15.32 -1.02
N GLU A 44 14.68 15.73 -0.31
CA GLU A 44 15.23 15.00 0.86
C GLU A 44 14.22 14.77 2.00
N THR A 45 13.15 15.56 2.07
CA THR A 45 12.08 15.44 3.09
C THR A 45 11.24 14.17 2.95
N TRP A 46 11.32 13.49 1.80
CA TRP A 46 10.62 12.24 1.53
C TRP A 46 11.35 11.03 2.10
N VAL A 47 12.69 11.11 2.21
CA VAL A 47 13.57 9.97 2.57
C VAL A 47 13.17 9.34 3.91
N LEU A 48 12.68 10.13 4.86
CA LEU A 48 12.28 9.64 6.19
C LEU A 48 11.03 8.75 6.17
N ASP A 49 10.03 9.08 5.35
CA ASP A 49 8.76 8.37 5.31
C ASP A 49 8.73 7.30 4.20
N TRP A 50 9.74 7.32 3.32
CA TRP A 50 9.71 6.55 2.08
C TRP A 50 9.62 5.04 2.30
N ALA A 51 10.52 4.48 3.10
CA ALA A 51 10.55 3.04 3.34
C ALA A 51 9.25 2.54 4.00
N ASP A 52 8.69 3.35 4.89
CA ASP A 52 7.45 3.03 5.60
C ASP A 52 6.23 3.10 4.67
N TRP A 53 6.15 4.12 3.82
CA TRP A 53 5.10 4.24 2.82
C TRP A 53 5.15 3.09 1.81
N ALA A 54 6.35 2.77 1.29
CA ALA A 54 6.52 1.64 0.37
C ALA A 54 6.19 0.29 1.03
N GLY A 55 6.57 0.14 2.30
CA GLY A 55 6.22 -1.01 3.12
C GLY A 55 4.71 -1.18 3.29
N ALA A 56 4.01 -0.11 3.68
CA ALA A 56 2.56 -0.10 3.85
C ALA A 56 1.84 -0.47 2.54
N TYR A 57 2.23 0.14 1.41
CA TYR A 57 1.62 -0.14 0.12
C TYR A 57 1.87 -1.58 -0.33
N LYS A 58 3.08 -2.11 -0.12
CA LYS A 58 3.40 -3.51 -0.41
C LYS A 58 2.55 -4.49 0.41
N ILE A 59 2.27 -4.17 1.68
CA ILE A 59 1.38 -4.97 2.51
C ILE A 59 -0.05 -4.90 1.96
N LEU A 60 -0.54 -3.72 1.57
CA LEU A 60 -1.86 -3.55 0.97
C LEU A 60 -2.03 -4.44 -0.27
N LEU A 61 -1.09 -4.41 -1.21
CA LEU A 61 -1.13 -5.26 -2.41
C LEU A 61 -1.22 -6.75 -2.06
N ARG A 62 -0.47 -7.20 -1.06
CA ARG A 62 -0.52 -8.58 -0.58
C ARG A 62 -1.89 -8.92 0.03
N ARG A 63 -2.51 -8.01 0.78
CA ARG A 63 -3.85 -8.21 1.35
C ARG A 63 -4.93 -8.26 0.28
N GLN A 64 -4.85 -7.39 -0.72
CA GLN A 64 -5.75 -7.40 -1.87
C GLN A 64 -5.64 -8.72 -2.65
N GLU A 65 -4.42 -9.21 -2.89
CA GLU A 65 -4.20 -10.51 -3.52
C GLU A 65 -4.83 -11.65 -2.71
N GLN A 66 -4.66 -11.64 -1.38
CA GLN A 66 -5.30 -12.61 -0.48
C GLN A 66 -6.82 -12.55 -0.55
N ASN A 67 -7.41 -11.35 -0.60
CA ASN A 67 -8.85 -11.16 -0.74
C ASN A 67 -9.36 -11.76 -2.06
N LEU A 68 -8.72 -11.42 -3.19
CA LEU A 68 -9.08 -11.95 -4.51
C LEU A 68 -8.99 -13.48 -4.58
N ARG A 69 -7.96 -14.08 -3.96
CA ARG A 69 -7.83 -15.55 -3.89
C ARG A 69 -8.96 -16.18 -3.09
N ASN A 70 -9.38 -15.57 -1.98
CA ASN A 70 -10.52 -16.07 -1.19
C ASN A 70 -11.83 -15.99 -1.98
N ASP A 71 -12.06 -14.92 -2.73
CA ASP A 71 -13.26 -14.78 -3.56
C ASP A 71 -13.30 -15.84 -4.67
N ARG A 72 -12.16 -16.14 -5.31
CA ARG A 72 -12.07 -17.20 -6.32
C ARG A 72 -12.38 -18.60 -5.78
N ILE A 73 -12.01 -18.90 -4.53
CA ILE A 73 -12.31 -20.19 -3.89
C ILE A 73 -13.82 -20.33 -3.61
N LYS A 74 -14.53 -19.24 -3.34
CA LYS A 74 -15.99 -19.28 -3.07
C LYS A 74 -16.85 -19.53 -4.32
N ILE A 75 -16.30 -19.35 -5.51
CA ILE A 75 -17.02 -19.47 -6.79
C ILE A 75 -16.79 -20.85 -7.44
N LEU A 76 -15.93 -21.69 -6.83
CA LEU A 76 -15.67 -23.08 -7.22
C LEU A 76 -16.41 -24.03 -6.28
#